data_AF-A0A1Y4J4Z4-F1
#
_entry.id   AF-A0A1Y4J4Z4-F1
#
_cell.length_a   1.000
_cell.length_b   1.000
_cell.length_c   1.000
_cell.angle_alpha   90.00
_cell.angle_beta   90.00
_cell.angle_gamma   90.00
#
_symmetry.space_group_name_H-M   'P 1'
#
loop_
_entity.id
_entity.type
_entity.pdbx_description
1 polymer ?
#
loop_
_entity_poly.entity_id
_entity_poly.type
_entity_poly.pdbx_seq_one_letter_code
_entity_poly.pdbx_strand_id
1 'polypeptide(L)'
;MPKATKEVAPGTAAIQFDTRPSKRKLQEWRQGYLFLLPAVVILGIFIGIAAIFVVYLSFHKVNLFTDSYTFMGLENYLRLFTDETARKALTNTLSFSVVVVPCQTIIALIIANVLSSKIRGKYFFRTVYFLPTLTSSSALTIIFMFMFSVTGPINMMLIRAGILPAGCGFFPFR
;
A
#
# COMPACT_ATOMS: atom_id res chain seq x y z
N MET A 1 -38.79 66.29 0.96
CA MET A 1 -38.77 65.72 -0.41
C MET A 1 -37.36 65.92 -0.99
N PRO A 2 -36.80 64.96 -1.75
CA PRO A 2 -35.74 64.08 -1.24
C PRO A 2 -34.33 64.33 -1.81
N LYS A 3 -33.31 63.94 -1.03
CA LYS A 3 -31.90 63.84 -1.42
C LYS A 3 -31.71 62.62 -2.34
N ALA A 4 -31.17 62.82 -3.54
CA ALA A 4 -30.69 61.75 -4.39
C ALA A 4 -29.23 61.41 -4.02
N THR A 5 -29.08 60.42 -3.15
CA THR A 5 -27.82 59.74 -2.88
C THR A 5 -27.43 58.95 -4.14
N LYS A 6 -26.35 59.34 -4.81
CA LYS A 6 -25.74 58.50 -5.84
C LYS A 6 -25.09 57.31 -5.14
N GLU A 7 -25.75 56.16 -5.26
CA GLU A 7 -25.27 54.84 -4.88
C GLU A 7 -24.08 54.47 -5.79
N VAL A 8 -22.86 54.58 -5.27
CA VAL A 8 -21.65 54.07 -5.93
C VAL A 8 -21.51 52.61 -5.50
N ALA A 9 -21.86 51.70 -6.42
CA ALA A 9 -21.64 50.28 -6.26
C ALA A 9 -20.16 50.00 -5.91
N PRO A 10 -19.84 49.20 -4.87
CA PRO A 10 -18.47 48.81 -4.60
C PRO A 10 -17.98 47.96 -5.78
N GLY A 11 -17.07 48.55 -6.55
CA GLY A 11 -16.44 47.92 -7.69
C GLY A 11 -15.93 46.54 -7.33
N THR A 12 -16.37 45.56 -8.11
CA THR A 12 -15.74 44.26 -8.24
C THR A 12 -14.27 44.47 -8.57
N ALA A 13 -13.43 44.51 -7.53
CA ALA A 13 -11.99 44.48 -7.68
C ALA A 13 -11.66 43.14 -8.33
N ALA A 14 -11.42 43.17 -9.65
CA ALA A 14 -10.99 42.02 -10.40
C ALA A 14 -9.72 41.48 -9.73
N ILE A 15 -9.78 40.28 -9.17
CA ILE A 15 -8.60 39.57 -8.69
C ILE A 15 -7.75 39.28 -9.92
N GLN A 16 -6.78 40.14 -10.20
CA GLN A 16 -5.78 39.91 -11.22
C GLN A 16 -4.84 38.84 -10.69
N PHE A 17 -5.10 37.58 -11.06
CA PHE A 17 -4.11 36.54 -10.93
C PHE A 17 -2.98 36.86 -11.90
N ASP A 18 -1.90 37.45 -11.39
CA ASP A 18 -0.67 37.62 -12.16
C ASP A 18 -0.11 36.23 -12.48
N THR A 19 -0.38 35.75 -13.69
CA THR A 19 -0.07 34.39 -14.16
C THR A 19 1.39 34.23 -14.60
N ARG A 20 2.20 35.29 -14.54
CA ARG A 20 3.60 35.23 -14.97
C ARG A 20 4.49 34.76 -13.83
N PRO A 21 5.20 33.62 -13.95
CA PRO A 21 6.13 33.21 -12.92
C PRO A 21 7.26 34.25 -12.83
N SER A 22 7.31 34.97 -11.71
CA SER A 22 8.40 35.89 -11.39
C SER A 22 9.74 35.13 -11.44
N LYS A 23 10.81 35.79 -11.92
CA LYS A 23 12.17 35.20 -12.00
C LYS A 23 12.64 34.56 -10.69
N ARG A 24 12.12 35.07 -9.55
CA ARG A 24 12.34 34.52 -8.21
C ARG A 24 11.69 33.15 -8.00
N LYS A 25 10.45 32.94 -8.48
CA LYS A 25 9.80 31.61 -8.47
C LYS A 25 10.59 30.61 -9.31
N LEU A 26 11.11 31.01 -10.47
CA LEU A 26 11.91 30.10 -11.31
C LEU A 26 13.23 29.68 -10.62
N GLN A 27 13.86 30.58 -9.86
CA GLN A 27 15.05 30.27 -9.07
C GLN A 27 14.74 29.34 -7.90
N GLU A 28 13.63 29.56 -7.19
CA GLU A 28 13.15 28.69 -6.12
C GLU A 28 12.85 27.27 -6.65
N TRP A 29 12.24 27.15 -7.83
CA TRP A 29 11.96 25.86 -8.46
C TRP A 29 13.24 25.13 -8.83
N ARG A 30 14.22 25.84 -9.42
CA ARG A 30 15.52 25.25 -9.78
C ARG A 30 16.27 24.73 -8.55
N GLN A 31 16.25 25.48 -7.45
CA GLN A 31 16.83 25.04 -6.18
C GLN A 31 16.11 23.80 -5.64
N GLY A 32 14.78 23.78 -5.64
CA GLY A 32 13.98 22.61 -5.25
C GLY A 32 14.31 21.37 -6.06
N TYR A 33 14.42 21.49 -7.40
CA TYR A 33 14.83 20.37 -8.25
C TYR A 33 16.26 19.92 -7.99
N LEU A 34 17.19 20.84 -7.68
CA LEU A 34 18.58 20.48 -7.39
C LEU A 34 18.70 19.63 -6.11
N PHE A 35 17.90 19.95 -5.07
CA PHE A 35 17.83 19.15 -3.84
C PHE A 35 17.11 17.81 -4.04
N LEU A 36 16.12 17.76 -4.95
CA LEU A 36 15.39 16.54 -5.30
C LEU A 36 16.23 15.58 -6.16
N LEU A 37 17.10 16.12 -7.01
CA LEU A 37 17.88 15.41 -8.01
C LEU A 37 18.66 14.21 -7.44
N PRO A 38 19.47 14.32 -6.36
CA PRO A 38 20.22 13.16 -5.85
C PRO A 38 19.31 12.03 -5.37
N ALA A 39 18.18 12.35 -4.72
CA ALA A 39 17.23 11.33 -4.27
C ALA A 39 16.57 10.62 -5.46
N VAL A 40 16.12 11.38 -6.46
CA VAL A 40 15.49 10.83 -7.67
C VAL A 40 16.46 10.02 -8.51
N VAL A 41 17.71 10.47 -8.63
CA VAL A 41 18.75 9.74 -9.37
C VAL A 41 19.05 8.42 -8.68
N ILE A 42 19.26 8.41 -7.37
CA ILE A 42 19.55 7.16 -6.64
C ILE A 42 18.36 6.20 -6.74
N LEU A 43 17.14 6.66 -6.46
CA LEU A 43 15.93 5.84 -6.55
C LEU A 43 15.68 5.36 -7.98
N GLY A 44 15.85 6.23 -8.97
CA GLY A 44 15.65 5.94 -10.38
C GLY A 44 16.67 4.93 -10.91
N ILE A 45 17.93 5.01 -10.49
CA ILE A 45 18.96 4.05 -10.86
C ILE A 45 18.65 2.69 -10.21
N PHE A 46 18.43 2.64 -8.89
CA PHE A 46 18.20 1.37 -8.20
C PHE A 46 16.92 0.68 -8.66
N ILE A 47 15.80 1.40 -8.66
CA ILE A 47 14.49 0.83 -9.02
C ILE A 47 14.41 0.64 -10.54
N GLY A 48 14.88 1.61 -11.33
CA GLY A 48 14.81 1.56 -12.78
C GLY A 48 15.67 0.45 -13.36
N ILE A 49 16.92 0.29 -12.91
CA ILE A 49 17.77 -0.82 -13.38
C ILE A 49 17.15 -2.16 -12.99
N ALA A 50 16.71 -2.33 -11.74
CA ALA A 50 16.07 -3.58 -11.31
C ALA A 50 14.80 -3.89 -12.12
N ALA A 51 13.96 -2.89 -12.37
CA ALA A 51 12.73 -3.06 -13.15
C ALA A 51 13.04 -3.44 -14.61
N ILE A 52 13.98 -2.75 -15.26
CA ILE A 52 14.41 -3.08 -16.62
C ILE A 52 15.00 -4.48 -16.67
N PHE A 53 15.80 -4.86 -15.68
CA PHE A 53 16.40 -6.18 -15.60
C PHE A 53 15.36 -7.29 -15.43
N VAL A 54 14.35 -7.09 -14.58
CA VAL A 54 13.23 -8.05 -14.42
C VAL A 54 12.41 -8.16 -15.70
N VAL A 55 12.13 -7.04 -16.37
CA VAL A 55 11.44 -7.05 -17.68
C VAL A 55 12.28 -7.80 -18.70
N TYR A 56 13.60 -7.56 -18.78
CA TYR A 56 14.50 -8.30 -19.65
C TYR A 56 14.48 -9.81 -19.37
N LEU A 57 14.56 -10.21 -18.10
CA LEU A 57 14.50 -11.60 -17.67
C LEU A 57 13.14 -12.24 -17.99
N SER A 58 12.04 -11.48 -17.97
CA SER A 58 10.70 -12.02 -18.27
C SER A 58 10.58 -12.59 -19.69
N PHE A 59 11.37 -12.09 -20.64
CA PHE A 59 11.44 -12.59 -22.03
C PHE A 59 12.42 -13.76 -22.21
N HIS A 60 13.22 -14.06 -21.19
CA HIS A 60 14.20 -15.14 -21.21
C HIS A 60 13.74 -16.30 -20.33
N LYS A 61 14.03 -17.53 -20.74
CA LYS A 61 14.02 -18.68 -19.84
C LYS A 61 15.37 -18.71 -19.13
N VAL A 62 15.33 -18.47 -17.83
CA VAL A 62 16.52 -18.39 -16.98
C VAL A 62 16.57 -19.65 -16.13
N ASN A 63 17.57 -20.50 -16.36
CA ASN A 63 17.86 -21.61 -15.46
C ASN A 63 19.05 -21.26 -14.58
N LEU A 64 18.79 -20.90 -13.32
CA LEU A 64 19.83 -20.51 -12.36
C LEU A 64 20.86 -21.62 -12.08
N PHE A 65 20.50 -22.88 -12.31
CA PHE A 65 21.38 -24.04 -12.07
C PHE A 65 22.32 -24.37 -13.23
N THR A 66 21.98 -23.97 -14.45
CA THR A 66 22.76 -24.28 -15.67
C THR A 66 23.32 -23.01 -16.31
N ASP A 67 23.06 -21.85 -15.70
CA ASP A 67 23.39 -20.51 -16.17
C ASP A 67 23.03 -20.27 -17.65
N SER A 68 21.95 -20.92 -18.10
CA SER A 68 21.46 -20.83 -19.47
C SER A 68 20.36 -19.77 -19.58
N TYR A 69 20.61 -18.82 -20.48
CA TYR A 69 19.67 -17.76 -20.84
C TYR A 69 19.21 -18.02 -22.27
N THR A 70 17.99 -18.54 -22.42
CA THR A 70 17.39 -18.75 -23.74
C THR A 70 16.31 -17.71 -23.96
N PHE A 71 16.43 -16.90 -25.02
CA PHE A 71 15.42 -15.92 -25.36
C PHE A 71 14.20 -16.64 -25.94
N MET A 72 13.07 -16.58 -25.25
CA MET A 72 11.81 -17.19 -25.69
C MET A 72 10.74 -16.15 -26.05
N GLY A 73 11.09 -14.86 -26.01
CA GLY A 73 10.18 -13.76 -26.33
C GLY A 73 8.89 -13.83 -25.50
N LEU A 74 7.74 -13.88 -26.17
CA LEU A 74 6.41 -13.87 -25.54
C LEU A 74 5.91 -15.25 -25.11
N GLU A 75 6.66 -16.33 -25.35
CA GLU A 75 6.21 -17.69 -25.04
C GLU A 75 6.02 -17.92 -23.54
N ASN A 76 6.84 -17.26 -22.70
CA ASN A 76 6.68 -17.24 -21.25
C ASN A 76 5.30 -16.70 -20.81
N TYR A 77 4.77 -15.70 -21.50
CA TYR A 77 3.47 -15.11 -21.19
C TYR A 77 2.32 -15.99 -21.67
N LEU A 78 2.45 -16.62 -22.85
CA LEU A 78 1.46 -17.59 -23.34
C LEU A 78 1.33 -18.79 -22.40
N ARG A 79 2.45 -19.23 -21.82
CA ARG A 79 2.47 -20.32 -20.83
C ARG A 79 1.69 -20.00 -19.56
N LEU A 80 1.59 -18.73 -19.16
CA LEU A 80 0.78 -18.33 -17.99
C LEU A 80 -0.72 -18.62 -18.20
N PHE A 81 -1.19 -18.59 -19.45
CA PHE A 81 -2.60 -18.87 -19.77
C PHE A 81 -2.90 -20.35 -19.91
N THR A 82 -1.90 -21.19 -20.20
CA THR A 82 -2.08 -22.64 -20.34
C THR A 82 -1.79 -23.41 -19.06
N ASP A 83 -0.95 -22.87 -18.16
CA ASP A 83 -0.61 -23.50 -16.90
C ASP A 83 -1.72 -23.32 -15.85
N GLU A 84 -2.31 -24.44 -15.42
CA GLU A 84 -3.38 -24.46 -14.41
C GLU A 84 -2.91 -23.89 -13.07
N THR A 85 -1.64 -24.08 -12.71
CA THR A 85 -1.07 -23.58 -11.46
C THR A 85 -0.95 -22.06 -11.49
N ALA A 86 -0.44 -21.50 -12.59
CA ALA A 86 -0.34 -20.06 -12.78
C ALA A 86 -1.72 -19.40 -12.75
N ARG A 87 -2.71 -20.00 -13.42
CA ARG A 87 -4.09 -19.51 -13.43
C ARG A 87 -4.71 -19.55 -12.03
N LYS A 88 -4.56 -20.65 -11.29
CA LYS A 88 -5.04 -20.77 -9.91
C LYS A 88 -4.39 -19.73 -8.99
N ALA A 89 -3.08 -19.53 -9.12
CA ALA A 89 -2.35 -18.53 -8.33
C ALA A 89 -2.84 -17.10 -8.63
N LEU A 90 -3.06 -16.77 -9.91
CA LEU A 90 -3.61 -15.48 -10.34
C LEU A 90 -5.03 -15.27 -9.81
N THR A 91 -5.93 -16.26 -9.97
CA THR A 91 -7.31 -16.13 -9.48
C THR A 91 -7.39 -16.04 -7.96
N ASN A 92 -6.53 -16.77 -7.24
CA ASN A 92 -6.47 -16.68 -5.78
C ASN A 92 -5.96 -15.31 -5.33
N THR A 93 -4.91 -14.79 -5.97
CA THR A 93 -4.35 -13.47 -5.66
C THR A 93 -5.34 -12.35 -5.96
N LEU A 94 -6.02 -12.43 -7.11
CA LEU A 94 -7.05 -11.47 -7.49
C LEU A 94 -8.25 -11.54 -6.54
N SER A 95 -8.78 -12.74 -6.25
CA SER A 95 -9.89 -12.91 -5.32
C SER A 95 -9.54 -12.42 -3.92
N PHE A 96 -8.33 -12.74 -3.44
CA PHE A 96 -7.80 -12.23 -2.18
C PHE A 96 -7.73 -10.70 -2.17
N SER A 97 -7.13 -10.09 -3.20
CA SER A 97 -7.02 -8.62 -3.29
C SER A 97 -8.39 -7.94 -3.34
N VAL A 98 -9.30 -8.45 -4.16
CA VAL A 98 -10.67 -7.91 -4.33
C VAL A 98 -11.47 -7.98 -3.04
N VAL A 99 -11.23 -8.96 -2.16
CA VAL A 99 -11.93 -9.05 -0.86
C VAL A 99 -11.20 -8.27 0.22
N VAL A 100 -9.88 -8.42 0.32
CA VAL A 100 -9.07 -7.85 1.40
C VAL A 100 -8.98 -6.34 1.27
N VAL A 101 -8.78 -5.80 0.06
CA VAL A 101 -8.64 -4.36 -0.17
C VAL A 101 -9.87 -3.54 0.25
N PRO A 102 -11.11 -3.86 -0.15
CA PRO A 102 -12.27 -3.12 0.32
C PRO A 102 -12.54 -3.37 1.81
N CYS A 103 -12.36 -4.59 2.32
CA CYS A 103 -12.54 -4.87 3.75
C CYS A 103 -11.59 -4.03 4.61
N GLN A 104 -10.29 -3.98 4.27
CA GLN A 104 -9.33 -3.14 5.00
C GLN A 104 -9.70 -1.66 4.90
N THR A 105 -10.16 -1.18 3.73
CA THR A 105 -10.55 0.23 3.55
C THR A 105 -11.78 0.58 4.38
N ILE A 106 -12.81 -0.27 4.40
CA ILE A 106 -14.01 -0.07 5.21
C ILE A 106 -13.66 -0.04 6.69
N ILE A 107 -12.86 -1.01 7.18
CA ILE A 107 -12.42 -1.06 8.56
C ILE A 107 -11.59 0.19 8.91
N ALA A 108 -10.67 0.59 8.05
CA ALA A 108 -9.85 1.80 8.25
C ALA A 108 -10.72 3.07 8.31
N LEU A 109 -11.74 3.19 7.48
CA LEU A 109 -12.68 4.31 7.50
C LEU A 109 -13.53 4.33 8.78
N ILE A 110 -14.03 3.18 9.23
CA ILE A 110 -14.78 3.05 10.49
C ILE A 110 -13.90 3.51 11.65
N ILE A 111 -12.68 2.97 11.75
CA ILE A 111 -11.72 3.33 12.81
C ILE A 111 -11.36 4.82 12.73
N ALA A 112 -11.09 5.34 11.53
CA ALA A 112 -10.79 6.75 11.32
C ALA A 112 -11.94 7.66 11.76
N ASN A 113 -13.19 7.31 11.43
CA ASN A 113 -14.37 8.06 11.86
C ASN A 113 -14.53 8.05 13.39
N VAL A 114 -14.41 6.87 14.02
CA VAL A 114 -14.44 6.72 15.48
C VAL A 114 -13.36 7.60 16.12
N LEU A 115 -12.13 7.55 15.62
CA LEU A 115 -11.00 8.30 16.16
C LEU A 115 -11.04 9.81 15.85
N SER A 116 -11.79 10.21 14.82
CA SER A 116 -12.05 11.60 14.48
C SER A 116 -12.99 12.26 15.49
N SER A 117 -13.94 11.50 16.04
CA SER A 117 -14.81 12.00 17.11
C SER A 117 -14.02 12.36 18.39
N LYS A 118 -14.53 13.30 19.20
CA LYS A 118 -13.88 13.79 20.43
C LYS A 118 -13.95 12.75 21.57
N ILE A 119 -13.34 11.58 21.37
CA ILE A 119 -13.27 10.53 22.39
C ILE A 119 -12.18 10.87 23.41
N ARG A 120 -12.50 10.77 24.71
CA ARG A 120 -11.51 10.82 25.79
C ARG A 120 -10.62 9.56 25.69
N GLY A 121 -9.31 9.73 25.49
CA GLY A 121 -8.35 8.62 25.34
C GLY A 121 -7.76 8.41 23.93
N LYS A 122 -7.95 9.35 22.99
CA LYS A 122 -7.46 9.28 21.60
C LYS A 122 -5.99 8.85 21.42
N TYR A 123 -5.10 9.23 22.35
CA TYR A 123 -3.69 8.84 22.31
C TYR A 123 -3.49 7.34 22.53
N PHE A 124 -4.18 6.73 23.49
CA PHE A 124 -4.06 5.30 23.76
C PHE A 124 -4.54 4.45 22.57
N PHE A 125 -5.70 4.77 22.00
CA PHE A 125 -6.23 4.09 20.82
C PHE A 125 -5.32 4.22 19.59
N ARG A 126 -4.70 5.40 19.39
CA ARG A 126 -3.69 5.58 18.33
C ARG A 126 -2.50 4.64 18.55
N THR A 127 -1.93 4.62 19.75
CA THR A 127 -0.77 3.78 20.02
C THR A 127 -1.06 2.31 19.75
N VAL A 128 -2.15 1.76 20.28
CA VAL A 128 -2.51 0.34 20.10
C VAL A 128 -2.71 -0.02 18.63
N TYR A 129 -3.36 0.86 17.85
CA TYR A 129 -3.54 0.66 16.41
C TYR A 129 -2.22 0.70 15.62
N PHE A 130 -1.27 1.56 16.03
CA PHE A 130 0.03 1.67 15.37
C PHE A 130 1.04 0.59 15.79
N LEU A 131 0.89 -0.03 16.97
CA LEU A 131 1.75 -1.11 17.45
C LEU A 131 1.99 -2.23 16.41
N PRO A 132 0.98 -2.83 15.78
CA PRO A 132 1.20 -3.89 14.81
C PRO A 132 1.99 -3.43 13.58
N THR A 133 1.79 -2.20 13.11
CA THR A 133 2.51 -1.66 11.95
C THR A 133 3.97 -1.31 12.24
N LEU A 134 4.30 -1.02 13.50
CA LEU A 134 5.66 -0.78 13.96
C LEU A 134 6.41 -2.08 14.26
N THR A 135 5.68 -3.19 14.40
CA THR A 135 6.25 -4.50 14.68
C THR A 135 6.79 -5.11 13.38
N SER A 136 7.98 -5.71 13.42
CA SER A 136 8.55 -6.41 12.27
C SER A 136 7.63 -7.56 11.83
N SER A 137 7.48 -7.75 10.52
CA SER A 137 6.67 -8.84 9.94
C SER A 137 7.08 -10.22 10.46
N SER A 138 8.38 -10.41 10.74
CA SER A 138 8.90 -11.65 11.33
C SER A 138 8.36 -11.90 12.74
N ALA A 139 8.31 -10.87 13.59
CA ALA A 139 7.79 -11.00 14.96
C ALA A 139 6.28 -11.28 14.95
N LEU A 140 5.53 -10.62 14.06
CA LEU A 140 4.10 -10.87 13.88
C LEU A 140 3.83 -12.34 13.52
N THR A 141 4.65 -12.93 12.65
CA THR A 141 4.55 -14.34 12.26
C THR A 141 4.71 -15.28 13.47
N ILE A 142 5.70 -15.04 14.33
CA ILE A 142 5.94 -15.87 15.53
C ILE A 142 4.77 -15.76 16.51
N ILE A 143 4.25 -14.55 16.73
CA ILE A 143 3.08 -14.34 17.60
C ILE A 143 1.86 -15.08 17.05
N PHE A 144 1.61 -14.98 15.73
CA PHE A 144 0.51 -15.71 15.08
C PHE A 144 0.69 -17.23 15.19
N MET A 145 1.89 -17.74 14.97
CA MET A 145 2.19 -19.17 15.13
C MET A 145 1.92 -19.66 16.56
N PHE A 146 2.35 -18.90 17.57
CA PHE A 146 2.06 -19.22 18.97
C PHE A 146 0.55 -19.17 19.26
N MET A 147 -0.11 -18.13 18.79
CA MET A 147 -1.52 -17.86 19.05
C MET A 147 -2.45 -18.93 18.44
N PHE A 148 -2.12 -19.40 17.22
CA PHE A 148 -2.82 -20.46 16.49
C PHE A 148 -2.17 -21.85 16.61
N SER A 149 -1.21 -22.01 17.53
CA SER A 149 -0.63 -23.32 17.84
C SER A 149 -1.71 -24.28 18.36
N VAL A 150 -1.47 -25.59 18.28
CA VAL A 150 -2.40 -26.63 18.77
C VAL A 150 -2.80 -26.38 20.24
N THR A 151 -1.86 -25.93 21.07
CA THR A 151 -2.09 -25.54 22.47
C THR A 151 -2.20 -24.03 22.68
N GLY A 152 -2.39 -23.27 21.60
CA GLY A 152 -2.48 -21.82 21.63
C GLY A 152 -3.75 -21.33 22.33
N PRO A 153 -3.74 -20.10 22.86
CA PRO A 153 -4.87 -19.52 23.57
C PRO A 153 -6.14 -19.46 22.70
N ILE A 154 -6.00 -19.21 21.39
CA ILE A 154 -7.15 -19.19 20.47
C ILE A 154 -7.75 -20.58 20.34
N ASN A 155 -6.95 -21.61 20.06
CA ASN A 155 -7.45 -22.98 19.93
C ASN A 155 -8.10 -23.46 21.24
N MET A 156 -7.52 -23.12 22.40
CA MET A 156 -8.11 -23.46 23.69
C MET A 156 -9.46 -22.75 23.91
N MET A 157 -9.60 -21.49 23.47
CA MET A 157 -10.87 -20.76 23.49
C MET A 157 -11.91 -21.37 22.54
N LEU A 158 -11.52 -21.76 21.31
CA LEU A 158 -12.44 -22.36 20.34
C LEU A 158 -12.90 -23.78 20.75
N ILE A 159 -12.02 -24.57 21.38
CA ILE A 159 -12.37 -25.87 21.96
C ILE A 159 -13.35 -25.69 23.11
N ARG A 160 -13.10 -24.73 24.01
CA ARG A 160 -14.03 -24.38 25.10
C ARG A 160 -15.38 -23.87 24.59
N ALA A 161 -15.39 -23.17 23.45
CA ALA A 161 -16.61 -22.73 22.78
C ALA A 161 -17.34 -23.87 22.02
N GLY A 162 -16.78 -25.08 21.98
CA GLY A 162 -17.38 -26.24 21.31
C GLY A 162 -17.32 -26.23 19.79
N ILE A 163 -16.60 -25.27 19.18
CA ILE A 163 -16.48 -25.13 17.72
C ILE A 163 -15.50 -26.17 17.16
N LEU A 164 -14.46 -26.53 17.94
CA LEU A 164 -13.42 -27.47 17.53
C LEU A 164 -13.35 -28.68 18.47
N PRO A 165 -13.33 -29.92 17.94
CA PRO A 165 -13.18 -31.13 18.75
C PRO A 165 -11.74 -31.35 19.26
N ALA A 166 -10.74 -30.81 18.56
CA ALA A 166 -9.33 -30.84 18.95
C ALA A 166 -8.58 -29.63 18.38
N GLY A 167 -7.41 -29.31 18.92
CA GLY A 167 -6.59 -28.18 18.46
C GLY A 167 -6.14 -28.36 17.02
N CYS A 168 -6.62 -27.52 16.10
CA CYS A 168 -6.19 -27.53 14.71
C CYS A 168 -4.88 -26.73 14.56
N GLY A 169 -3.81 -27.40 14.13
CA GLY A 169 -2.58 -26.71 13.73
C GLY A 169 -2.78 -26.05 12.37
N PHE A 170 -2.85 -24.72 12.33
CA PHE A 170 -3.00 -23.97 11.07
C PHE A 170 -1.72 -24.03 10.21
N PHE A 171 -0.55 -24.22 10.82
CA PHE A 171 0.73 -24.23 10.13
C PHE A 171 1.27 -25.67 9.93
N PRO A 172 1.63 -26.06 8.69
CA PRO A 172 2.17 -27.39 8.40
C PRO A 172 3.67 -27.54 8.73
N PHE A 173 4.34 -26.49 9.21
CA PHE A 173 5.76 -26.54 9.59
C PHE A 173 5.90 -27.12 11.01
N ARG A 174 5.89 -28.44 11.10
CA ARG A 174 6.47 -29.21 12.21
C ARG A 174 7.57 -30.10 11.70
#